data_AF-A0A1W9VX09-F1
#
_entry.id   AF-A0A1W9VX09-F1
#
_cell.length_a   1.000
_cell.length_b   1.000
_cell.length_c   1.000
_cell.angle_alpha   90.00
_cell.angle_beta   90.00
_cell.angle_gamma   90.00
#
_symmetry.space_group_name_H-M   'P 1'
#
loop_
_entity.id
_entity.type
_entity.pdbx_description
1 polymer ?
#
loop_
_entity_poly.entity_id
_entity_poly.type
_entity_poly.pdbx_seq_one_letter_code
_entity_poly.pdbx_strand_id
1 'polypeptide(L)' 'MKFGLTDETINIIHSVFKRHKELHRAVIYGSRAKDNFKNGSDIDIVLFGEGLDVRKVYMIENNIDVQV' A
#
# COMPACT_ATOMS: atom_id res chain seq x y z
N MET A 1 9.60 9.38 -9.57
CA MET A 1 9.34 8.82 -8.23
C MET A 1 8.05 9.41 -7.69
N LYS A 2 7.01 8.60 -7.55
CA LYS A 2 5.74 9.02 -6.93
C LYS A 2 5.79 8.66 -5.45
N PHE A 3 5.45 9.58 -4.54
CA PHE A 3 5.47 9.35 -3.09
C PHE A 3 6.83 8.93 -2.49
N GLY A 4 7.94 9.27 -3.18
CA GLY A 4 9.27 8.85 -2.75
C GLY A 4 9.55 7.35 -2.90
N LEU A 5 8.78 6.64 -3.73
CA LEU A 5 8.94 5.22 -4.01
C LEU A 5 9.52 5.00 -5.41
N THR A 6 10.22 3.87 -5.57
CA THR A 6 10.67 3.38 -6.88
C THR A 6 9.48 2.85 -7.66
N ASP A 7 9.61 2.81 -8.99
CA ASP A 7 8.55 2.25 -9.84
C ASP A 7 8.36 0.74 -9.57
N GLU A 8 9.42 0.03 -9.19
CA GLU A 8 9.36 -1.37 -8.77
C GLU A 8 8.47 -1.56 -7.54
N THR A 9 8.71 -0.81 -6.46
CA THR A 9 7.88 -0.87 -5.25
C THR A 9 6.41 -0.52 -5.55
N ILE A 10 6.17 0.51 -6.37
CA ILE A 10 4.81 0.89 -6.78
C ILE A 10 4.14 -0.26 -7.56
N ASN A 11 4.86 -0.91 -8.46
CA ASN A 11 4.35 -2.03 -9.25
C ASN A 11 4.03 -3.25 -8.38
N ILE A 12 4.87 -3.57 -7.39
CA ILE A 12 4.61 -4.63 -6.41
C ILE A 12 3.31 -4.37 -5.66
N ILE A 13 3.15 -3.17 -5.08
CA ILE A 13 1.94 -2.76 -4.35
C ILE A 13 0.70 -2.89 -5.24
N HIS A 14 0.76 -2.36 -6.47
CA HIS A 14 -0.34 -2.51 -7.43
C HIS A 14 -0.65 -3.97 -7.78
N SER A 15 0.37 -4.82 -7.90
CA SER A 15 0.19 -6.25 -8.19
C SER A 15 -0.54 -6.96 -7.05
N VAL A 16 -0.25 -6.60 -5.79
CA VAL A 16 -0.95 -7.12 -4.62
C VAL A 16 -2.41 -6.68 -4.66
N PHE A 17 -2.65 -5.38 -4.77
CA PHE A 17 -4.00 -4.81 -4.81
C PHE A 17 -4.89 -5.45 -5.88
N LYS A 18 -4.36 -5.72 -7.08
CA LYS A 18 -5.11 -6.38 -8.18
C LYS A 18 -5.62 -7.78 -7.82
N ARG A 19 -5.05 -8.46 -6.83
CA ARG A 19 -5.50 -9.80 -6.37
C ARG A 19 -6.66 -9.73 -5.38
N HIS A 20 -6.97 -8.56 -4.83
CA HIS A 20 -8.01 -8.35 -3.83
C HIS A 20 -9.19 -7.59 -4.45
N LYS A 21 -10.21 -8.32 -4.90
CA LYS A 21 -11.38 -7.77 -5.61
C LYS A 21 -12.25 -6.86 -4.74
N GLU A 22 -12.19 -7.06 -3.43
CA GLU A 22 -12.87 -6.22 -2.44
C GLU A 22 -12.30 -4.80 -2.38
N LEU A 23 -11.03 -4.60 -2.77
CA LEU A 23 -10.36 -3.32 -2.73
C LEU A 23 -10.73 -2.48 -3.97
N HIS A 24 -11.43 -1.37 -3.76
CA HIS A 24 -11.83 -0.48 -4.85
C HIS A 24 -10.90 0.73 -4.97
N ARG A 25 -10.25 1.15 -3.88
CA ARG A 25 -9.34 2.30 -3.85
C ARG A 25 -8.31 2.15 -2.75
N ALA A 26 -7.08 2.60 -3.04
CA ALA A 26 -6.02 2.77 -2.06
C ALA A 26 -5.49 4.21 -2.13
N VAL A 27 -5.19 4.81 -0.98
CA VAL A 27 -4.68 6.17 -0.88
C VAL A 27 -3.44 6.18 0.02
N ILE A 28 -2.37 6.83 -0.44
CA ILE A 28 -1.16 7.03 0.36
C ILE A 28 -1.48 8.03 1.48
N TYR A 29 -1.01 7.75 2.68
CA TYR A 29 -1.13 8.62 3.85
C TYR A 29 0.25 8.85 4.48
N GLY A 30 0.26 9.43 5.68
CA GLY A 30 1.48 9.55 6.48
C GLY A 30 2.55 10.44 5.87
N SER A 31 3.80 10.11 6.14
CA SER A 31 4.95 10.97 5.80
C SER A 31 5.15 11.10 4.29
N ARG A 32 4.90 10.03 3.53
CA ARG A 32 5.02 9.99 2.07
C ARG A 32 3.93 10.78 1.36
N ALA A 33 2.74 10.88 1.94
CA ALA A 33 1.68 11.79 1.45
C ALA A 33 2.04 13.26 1.65
N LYS A 34 2.75 13.57 2.74
CA LYS A 34 3.13 14.94 3.13
C LYS A 34 4.47 15.40 2.54
N ASP A 35 5.13 14.53 1.78
CA ASP A 35 6.47 14.77 1.22
C ASP A 35 7.55 15.08 2.28
N ASN A 36 7.39 14.53 3.49
CA ASN A 36 8.34 14.70 4.60
C ASN A 36 8.90 13.37 5.13
N PHE A 37 8.90 12.35 4.26
CA PHE A 37 9.44 11.02 4.52
C PHE A 37 10.98 11.01 4.53
N LYS A 38 11.56 9.97 5.13
CA LYS A 38 13.00 9.67 5.09
C LYS A 38 13.23 8.34 4.37
N ASN A 39 14.49 8.05 4.03
CA ASN A 39 14.85 6.70 3.60
C ASN A 39 14.50 5.70 4.71
N GLY A 40 13.80 4.63 4.33
CA GLY A 40 13.28 3.63 5.28
C GLY A 40 12.00 4.02 6.01
N SER A 41 11.36 5.17 5.71
CA SER A 41 10.03 5.45 6.24
C SER A 41 8.99 4.46 5.71
N ASP A 42 8.08 4.07 6.59
CA ASP A 42 6.93 3.20 6.30
C ASP A 42 6.07 3.76 5.15
N ILE A 43 5.26 2.87 4.56
CA ILE A 43 4.32 3.20 3.51
C ILE A 43 2.90 3.08 4.07
N ASP A 44 2.40 4.17 4.65
CA ASP A 44 1.04 4.20 5.22
C ASP A 44 -0.01 4.22 4.11
N ILE A 45 -0.82 3.17 3.97
CA ILE A 45 -1.87 3.11 2.94
C ILE A 45 -3.25 2.93 3.58
N VAL A 46 -4.18 3.79 3.20
CA VAL A 46 -5.60 3.63 3.53
C VAL A 46 -6.29 2.87 2.42
N LEU A 47 -6.93 1.76 2.78
CA LEU A 47 -7.67 0.89 1.88
C LEU A 47 -9.17 1.16 1.99
N PHE A 48 -9.83 1.28 0.83
CA PHE A 48 -11.28 1.40 0.73
C PHE A 48 -11.81 0.23 -0.09
N GLY A 49 -12.77 -0.48 0.47
CA GLY A 49 -13.27 -1.74 -0.08
C GLY A 49 -14.50 -2.23 0.68
N GLU A 50 -15.42 -2.87 -0.04
CA GLU A 50 -16.59 -3.49 0.58
C GLU A 50 -16.24 -4.86 1.15
N GLY A 51 -16.60 -5.10 2.42
CA GLY A 51 -16.27 -6.37 3.08
C GLY A 51 -14.77 -6.58 3.34
N LEU A 52 -13.98 -5.50 3.36
CA LEU A 52 -12.65 -5.52 3.98
C LEU A 52 -12.83 -5.71 5.48
N ASP A 53 -12.41 -6.87 5.98
CA ASP A 53 -12.29 -7.15 7.40
C ASP A 53 -10.81 -7.08 7.81
N VAL A 54 -10.57 -7.13 9.12
CA VAL A 54 -9.22 -7.06 9.69
C VAL A 54 -8.29 -8.15 9.12
N ARG A 55 -8.81 -9.36 8.86
CA ARG A 55 -8.00 -10.47 8.32
C ARG A 55 -7.55 -10.20 6.89
N LYS A 56 -8.43 -9.64 6.06
CA LYS A 56 -8.11 -9.25 4.68
C LYS A 56 -7.11 -8.11 4.64
N VAL A 57 -7.26 -7.12 5.51
CA VAL A 57 -6.30 -6.01 5.64
C VAL A 57 -4.91 -6.55 6.01
N TYR A 58 -4.83 -7.41 7.05
CA TYR A 58 -3.55 -8.04 7.42
C TYR A 58 -2.96 -8.92 6.31
N MET A 59 -3.79 -9.64 5.55
CA MET A 59 -3.30 -10.43 4.42
C MET A 59 -2.73 -9.53 3.30
N ILE A 60 -3.37 -8.40 3.02
CA ILE A 60 -2.88 -7.42 2.03
C ILE A 60 -1.55 -6.82 2.49
N GLU A 61 -1.46 -6.40 3.75
CA GLU A 61 -0.24 -5.85 4.37
C GLU A 61 0.92 -6.84 4.27
N ASN A 62 0.74 -8.07 4.78
CA ASN A 62 1.78 -9.10 4.71
C ASN A 62 2.21 -9.41 3.28
N ASN A 63 1.27 -9.43 2.32
CA ASN A 63 1.59 -9.66 0.92
C ASN A 63 2.44 -8.54 0.31
N ILE A 64 2.33 -7.30 0.81
CA ILE A 64 3.19 -6.19 0.40
C ILE A 64 4.56 -6.34 1.07
N ASP A 65 4.61 -6.45 2.40
CA ASP A 65 5.84 -6.40 3.18
C ASP A 65 6.85 -7.48 2.80
N VAL A 66 6.40 -8.69 2.45
CA VAL A 66 7.31 -9.77 2.03
C VAL A 66 7.92 -9.55 0.64
N GLN A 67 7.47 -8.54 -0.11
CA GLN A 67 7.89 -8.26 -1.48
C GLN A 67 8.64 -6.92 -1.63
N VAL A 68 8.55 -6.00 -0.65
CA VAL A 68 9.13 -4.65 -0.74
C VAL A 68 10.39 -4.47 0.09
#